data_AF-A0A2C9CQR7-F1
#
_entry.id   AF-A0A2C9CQR7-F1
#
_cell.length_a   1.000
_cell.length_b   1.000
_cell.length_c   1.000
_cell.angle_alpha   90.00
_cell.angle_beta   90.00
_cell.angle_gamma   90.00
#
_symmetry.space_group_name_H-M   'P 1'
#
loop_
_entity.id
_entity.type
_entity.pdbx_description
1 polymer ?
#
loop_
_entity_poly.entity_id
_entity_poly.type
_entity_poly.pdbx_seq_one_letter_code
_entity_poly.pdbx_strand_id
1 'polypeptide(L)'
;MKHYIPATIIAALVYFCMSFFSDLWFEATTRTTFALALWSLMKTAIFTAGFHVIHGFLGKLFGFYDYDPELDAPYNKTSEDKNDA
;
A
#
# COMPACT_ATOMS: atom_id res chain seq x y z
N MET A 1 -1.95 -11.54 -8.47
CA MET A 1 -1.12 -10.36 -8.12
C MET A 1 -1.91 -9.07 -7.81
N LYS A 2 -3.26 -9.05 -7.90
CA LYS A 2 -4.04 -7.80 -7.74
C LYS A 2 -4.32 -7.38 -6.28
N HIS A 3 -4.15 -8.29 -5.30
CA HIS A 3 -4.55 -8.05 -3.90
C HIS A 3 -3.46 -7.43 -2.99
N TYR A 4 -2.22 -7.28 -3.44
CA TYR A 4 -1.10 -6.82 -2.59
C TYR A 4 -0.95 -5.29 -2.52
N ILE A 5 -1.44 -4.60 -3.55
CA ILE A 5 -1.23 -3.15 -3.73
C ILE A 5 -2.06 -2.34 -2.71
N PRO A 6 -3.34 -2.65 -2.43
CA PRO A 6 -4.14 -1.87 -1.48
C PRO A 6 -3.57 -1.88 -0.06
N ALA A 7 -3.17 -3.06 0.44
CA ALA A 7 -2.58 -3.19 1.77
C ALA A 7 -1.28 -2.41 1.91
N THR A 8 -0.46 -2.44 0.86
CA THR A 8 0.80 -1.67 0.80
C THR A 8 0.55 -0.16 0.83
N ILE A 9 -0.47 0.33 0.11
CA ILE A 9 -0.84 1.76 0.10
C ILE A 9 -1.35 2.21 1.47
N ILE A 10 -2.22 1.42 2.11
CA ILE A 10 -2.75 1.76 3.44
C ILE A 10 -1.62 1.77 4.47
N ALA A 11 -0.74 0.77 4.45
CA ALA A 11 0.42 0.71 5.32
C ALA A 11 1.37 1.92 5.12
N ALA A 12 1.61 2.31 3.88
CA ALA A 12 2.41 3.49 3.55
C ALA A 12 1.79 4.77 4.12
N LEU A 13 0.47 4.96 3.98
CA LEU A 13 -0.25 6.12 4.48
C LEU A 13 -0.20 6.20 6.01
N VAL A 14 -0.51 5.10 6.70
CA VAL A 14 -0.47 5.03 8.17
C VAL A 14 0.94 5.30 8.68
N TYR A 15 1.95 4.68 8.07
CA TYR A 15 3.35 4.88 8.44
C TYR A 15 3.77 6.34 8.23
N PHE A 16 3.38 6.96 7.10
CA PHE A 16 3.66 8.37 6.86
C PHE A 16 3.09 9.25 7.97
N CYS A 17 1.81 9.08 8.33
CA CYS A 17 1.19 9.85 9.39
C CYS A 17 1.91 9.66 10.73
N MET A 18 2.20 8.40 11.10
CA MET A 18 2.93 8.11 12.34
C MET A 18 4.33 8.73 12.35
N SER A 19 5.09 8.59 11.27
CA SER A 19 6.43 9.15 11.14
C SER A 19 6.39 10.68 11.20
N PHE A 20 5.47 11.31 10.48
CA PHE A 20 5.36 12.76 10.42
C PHE A 20 4.99 13.36 11.77
N PHE A 21 3.98 12.80 12.44
CA PHE A 21 3.58 13.30 13.77
C PHE A 21 4.62 12.98 14.85
N SER A 22 5.33 11.85 14.74
CA SER A 22 6.48 11.57 15.61
C SER A 22 7.57 12.61 15.43
N ASP A 23 7.98 12.89 14.19
CA ASP A 23 9.04 13.85 13.91
C ASP A 23 8.59 15.28 14.26
N LEU A 24 7.30 15.61 14.11
CA LEU A 24 6.73 16.88 14.56
C LEU A 24 6.73 17.01 16.10
N TRP A 25 6.56 15.91 16.82
CA TRP A 25 6.58 15.92 18.28
C TRP A 25 8.00 16.01 18.86
N PHE A 26 8.97 15.32 18.24
CA PHE A 26 10.32 15.18 18.79
C PHE A 26 11.38 16.08 18.12
N GLU A 27 11.18 16.51 16.87
CA GLU A 27 12.20 17.24 16.08
C GLU A 27 11.73 18.62 15.56
N ALA A 28 10.54 19.10 15.95
CA ALA A 28 10.02 20.40 15.47
C ALA A 28 10.86 21.62 15.88
N THR A 29 11.66 21.52 16.95
CA THR A 29 12.55 22.61 17.37
C THR A 29 13.85 22.65 16.57
N THR A 30 14.20 21.58 15.87
CA THR A 30 15.47 21.44 15.13
C THR A 30 15.30 21.44 13.62
N ARG A 31 14.11 21.15 13.09
CA ARG A 31 13.83 21.13 11.65
C ARG A 31 12.53 21.86 11.32
N THR A 32 12.48 22.46 10.13
CA THR A 32 11.26 23.07 9.62
C THR A 32 10.20 22.01 9.29
N THR A 33 8.92 22.35 9.38
CA THR A 33 7.80 21.45 9.05
C THR A 33 7.91 20.84 7.65
N PHE A 34 8.39 21.62 6.68
CA PHE A 34 8.63 21.13 5.32
C PHE A 34 9.75 20.07 5.27
N ALA A 35 10.85 20.28 6.00
CA ALA A 35 11.92 19.29 6.10
C ALA A 35 11.44 18.01 6.79
N LEU A 36 10.61 18.13 7.84
CA LEU A 36 9.99 16.98 8.51
C LEU A 36 9.06 16.19 7.58
N ALA A 37 8.29 16.88 6.73
CA ALA A 37 7.43 16.24 5.74
C ALA A 37 8.24 15.45 4.70
N LEU A 38 9.29 16.06 4.13
CA LEU A 38 10.19 15.39 3.20
C LEU A 38 10.90 14.19 3.83
N TRP A 39 11.37 14.35 5.07
CA TRP A 39 12.01 13.28 5.83
C TRP A 39 11.06 12.10 6.07
N SER A 40 9.82 12.40 6.43
CA SER A 40 8.77 11.39 6.63
C SER A 40 8.39 10.68 5.32
N LEU A 41 8.34 11.40 4.20
CA LEU A 41 8.14 10.79 2.87
C LEU A 41 9.28 9.83 2.54
N MET A 42 10.53 10.20 2.81
CA MET A 42 11.68 9.33 2.57
C MET A 42 11.62 8.06 3.43
N LYS A 43 11.35 8.19 4.73
CA LYS A 43 11.13 7.04 5.63
C LYS A 43 10.00 6.14 5.12
N THR A 44 8.91 6.74 4.65
CA THR A 44 7.74 6.03 4.11
C THR A 44 8.10 5.26 2.85
N ALA A 45 8.89 5.83 1.93
CA ALA A 45 9.31 5.15 0.72
C ALA A 45 10.13 3.88 1.04
N ILE A 46 11.08 3.99 1.98
CA ILE A 46 11.89 2.86 2.44
C ILE A 46 11.02 1.80 3.10
N PHE A 47 10.14 2.21 4.01
CA PHE A 47 9.20 1.30 4.68
C PHE A 47 8.29 0.60 3.68
N THR A 48 7.72 1.33 2.73
CA THR A 48 6.77 0.79 1.73
C THR A 48 7.44 -0.27 0.87
N ALA A 49 8.67 -0.02 0.41
CA ALA A 49 9.42 -0.99 -0.38
C ALA A 49 9.70 -2.28 0.42
N GLY A 50 10.18 -2.15 1.67
CA GLY A 50 10.42 -3.30 2.54
C GLY A 50 9.15 -4.06 2.89
N PHE A 51 8.11 -3.33 3.28
CA PHE A 51 6.80 -3.87 3.62
C PHE A 51 6.20 -4.63 2.45
N HIS A 52 6.24 -4.08 1.23
CA HIS A 52 5.66 -4.74 0.05
C HIS A 52 6.29 -6.11 -0.19
N VAL A 53 7.63 -6.19 -0.13
CA VAL A 53 8.37 -7.44 -0.33
C VAL A 53 8.07 -8.44 0.79
N ILE A 54 8.13 -8.01 2.05
CA ILE A 54 7.91 -8.88 3.21
C ILE A 54 6.45 -9.36 3.25
N HIS A 55 5.49 -8.47 3.03
CA HIS A 55 4.08 -8.78 3.04
C HIS A 55 3.70 -9.74 1.91
N GLY A 56 4.27 -9.57 0.71
CA GLY A 56 4.10 -10.53 -0.38
C GLY A 56 4.69 -11.90 -0.05
N PHE A 57 5.87 -11.94 0.57
CA PHE A 57 6.50 -13.19 1.01
C PHE A 57 5.67 -13.91 2.09
N LEU A 58 5.26 -13.20 3.14
CA LEU A 58 4.41 -13.76 4.20
C LEU A 58 3.07 -14.23 3.65
N GLY A 59 2.49 -13.45 2.75
CA GLY A 59 1.28 -13.83 2.03
C GLY A 59 1.37 -15.20 1.37
N LYS A 60 2.45 -15.42 0.63
CA LYS A 60 2.71 -16.68 -0.05
C LYS A 60 3.04 -17.81 0.92
N LEU A 61 3.76 -17.53 2.01
CA LEU A 61 4.14 -18.52 3.01
C LEU A 61 2.92 -19.07 3.78
N PHE A 62 1.94 -18.21 4.07
CA PHE A 62 0.76 -18.55 4.86
C PHE A 62 -0.49 -18.87 4.03
N GLY A 63 -0.39 -18.89 2.70
CA GLY A 63 -1.53 -19.23 1.82
C GLY A 63 -2.67 -18.21 1.83
N PHE A 64 -2.46 -16.98 2.34
CA PHE A 64 -3.49 -15.93 2.39
C PHE A 64 -3.97 -15.45 1.01
N TYR A 65 -3.30 -15.90 -0.05
CA TYR A 65 -3.56 -15.50 -1.43
C TYR A 65 -3.93 -16.69 -2.33
N ASP A 66 -4.18 -17.86 -1.75
CA ASP A 66 -4.68 -19.01 -2.48
C ASP A 66 -6.19 -18.85 -2.73
N TYR A 67 -6.51 -18.26 -3.88
CA TYR A 67 -7.79 -18.27 -4.60
C TYR A 67 -9.04 -17.79 -3.84
N ASP A 68 -9.51 -16.59 -4.16
CA ASP A 68 -10.85 -16.11 -3.76
C ASP A 68 -11.82 -16.22 -4.96
N PRO A 69 -12.76 -17.19 -4.98
CA PRO A 69 -13.64 -17.43 -6.12
C PRO A 69 -14.55 -16.26 -6.47
N GLU A 70 -14.81 -15.31 -5.56
CA GLU A 70 -15.67 -14.16 -5.82
C GLU A 70 -14.91 -12.99 -6.51
N LEU A 71 -13.59 -12.93 -6.36
CA LEU A 71 -12.73 -11.88 -6.92
C LEU A 71 -11.91 -12.34 -8.14
N ASP A 72 -11.58 -13.64 -8.22
CA ASP A 72 -10.82 -14.25 -9.31
C ASP A 72 -11.71 -14.83 -10.43
N ALA A 73 -13.03 -14.68 -10.33
CA ALA A 73 -13.94 -15.07 -11.39
C ALA A 73 -13.60 -14.29 -12.69
N PRO A 74 -13.47 -14.97 -13.85
CA PRO A 74 -13.19 -14.29 -15.10
C PRO A 74 -14.28 -13.26 -15.36
N TYR A 75 -13.89 -11.99 -15.49
CA TYR A 75 -14.78 -10.89 -15.83
C TYR A 75 -15.58 -11.27 -17.08
N ASN A 76 -16.88 -11.49 -16.91
CA ASN A 76 -17.75 -11.95 -17.97
C ASN A 76 -17.89 -10.84 -19.02
N LYS A 77 -17.10 -10.91 -20.09
CA LYS A 77 -17.18 -9.98 -21.24
C LYS A 77 -18.37 -10.24 -22.17
N THR A 78 -19.29 -11.14 -21.83
CA THR A 78 -20.39 -11.53 -22.73
C THR A 78 -21.51 -10.49 -22.87
N SER A 79 -21.43 -9.32 -22.22
CA SER A 79 -22.45 -8.26 -22.32
C SER A 79 -22.11 -7.09 -23.26
N GLU A 80 -20.91 -7.00 -23.84
CA GLU A 80 -20.57 -5.88 -24.75
C GLU A 80 -20.96 -6.11 -26.22
N ASP A 81 -21.39 -7.32 -26.61
CA ASP A 81 -21.62 -7.69 -28.02
C ASP A 81 -23.11 -7.91 -28.37
N LYS A 82 -24.01 -7.05 -27.86
CA LYS A 82 -25.46 -7.15 -28.15
C LYS A 82 -26.15 -5.85 -28.58
N ASN A 83 -25.39 -4.78 -28.85
CA ASN A 83 -25.97 -3.51 -29.30
C ASN A 83 -25.65 -3.15 -30.77
N ASP A 84 -25.03 -4.06 -31.52
CA ASP A 84 -24.70 -3.86 -32.94
C ASP A 84 -25.63 -4.69 -33.86
N ALA A 85 -26.95 -4.60 -33.65
CA ALA A 85 -27.98 -5.21 -34.50
C ALA A 85 -28.96 -4.16 -35.05
#